data_AF-A0A423TI77-F1
#
_entry.id   AF-A0A423TI77-F1
#
_cell.length_a   1.000
_cell.length_b   1.000
_cell.length_c   1.000
_cell.angle_alpha   90.00
_cell.angle_beta   90.00
_cell.angle_gamma   90.00
#
_symmetry.space_group_name_H-M   'P 1'
#
loop_
_entity.id
_entity.type
_entity.pdbx_description
1 polymer ?
#
loop_
_entity_poly.entity_id
_entity_poly.type
_entity_poly.pdbx_seq_one_letter_code
_entity_poly.pdbx_strand_id
1 'polypeptide(L)'
;MTTMTAPESIVLTRVGLPLVNLYAMEELLQKYGVDLAVWAHEHSYERLWPMYNYTVLNGSTEAPYTNPRAPVHITTGSAGCDENHDHFMPAQPDWSAFRAIDYGYTRVKIFNKTHMYWEQ
;
A
#
# COMPACT_ATOMS: atom_id res chain seq x y z
N MET A 1 -1.70 7.43 27.42
CA MET A 1 -2.30 6.17 26.93
C MET A 1 -2.70 6.41 25.49
N THR A 2 -1.84 6.01 24.55
CA THR A 2 -2.18 6.04 23.13
C THR A 2 -3.18 4.92 22.89
N THR A 3 -4.38 5.27 22.46
CA THR A 3 -5.38 4.30 22.00
C THR A 3 -4.72 3.44 20.92
N MET A 4 -4.61 2.13 21.14
CA MET A 4 -4.23 1.21 20.07
C MET A 4 -5.39 1.18 19.07
N THR A 5 -5.35 2.07 18.09
CA THR A 5 -6.11 1.88 16.86
C THR A 5 -5.62 0.60 16.21
N ALA A 6 -6.55 -0.22 15.72
CA ALA A 6 -6.20 -1.42 14.98
C ALA A 6 -5.24 -1.04 13.84
N PRO A 7 -4.16 -1.82 13.60
CA PRO A 7 -3.28 -1.56 12.47
C PRO A 7 -4.07 -1.68 11.16
N GLU A 8 -3.87 -0.72 10.24
CA GLU A 8 -4.44 -0.76 8.88
C GLU A 8 -4.15 -2.13 8.24
N SER A 9 -5.09 -2.70 7.46
CA SER A 9 -4.94 -4.07 6.93
C SER A 9 -3.66 -4.28 6.09
N ILE A 10 -3.18 -3.22 5.43
CA ILE A 10 -1.90 -3.20 4.70
C ILE A 10 -0.69 -3.50 5.60
N VAL A 11 -0.75 -3.13 6.88
CA VAL A 11 0.27 -3.47 7.86
C VAL A 11 0.19 -4.97 8.17
N LEU A 12 -1.01 -5.51 8.37
CA LEU A 12 -1.21 -6.93 8.69
C LEU A 12 -0.81 -7.85 7.53
N THR A 13 -1.08 -7.48 6.28
CA THR A 13 -0.65 -8.28 5.11
C THR A 13 0.85 -8.17 4.86
N ARG A 14 1.45 -6.99 5.12
CA ARG A 14 2.89 -6.78 4.97
C ARG A 14 3.67 -7.54 6.06
N VAL A 15 3.46 -7.21 7.33
CA VAL A 15 4.27 -7.73 8.45
C VAL A 15 3.67 -8.92 9.18
N GLY A 16 2.45 -9.33 8.82
CA GLY A 16 1.76 -10.46 9.44
C GLY A 16 1.02 -10.07 10.72
N LEU A 17 0.43 -11.08 11.37
CA LEU A 17 -0.27 -10.90 12.64
C LEU A 17 0.69 -10.39 13.73
N PRO A 18 0.28 -9.41 14.56
CA PRO A 18 1.12 -8.90 15.64
C PRO A 18 1.60 -10.03 16.55
N LEU A 19 2.82 -9.90 17.07
CA LEU A 19 3.50 -10.83 17.99
C LEU A 19 4.01 -12.14 17.37
N VAL A 20 3.45 -12.60 16.25
CA VAL A 20 3.81 -13.91 15.64
C VAL A 20 4.26 -13.83 14.18
N ASN A 21 4.08 -12.67 13.52
CA ASN A 21 4.40 -12.43 12.10
C ASN A 21 3.81 -13.47 11.14
N LEU A 22 2.72 -14.14 11.56
CA LEU A 22 2.09 -15.18 10.78
C LEU A 22 1.42 -14.54 9.57
N TYR A 23 1.55 -15.17 8.41
CA TYR A 23 1.03 -14.69 7.11
C TYR A 23 1.69 -13.41 6.57
N ALA A 24 2.84 -12.99 7.11
CA ALA A 24 3.60 -11.88 6.57
C ALA A 24 4.04 -12.14 5.13
N MET A 25 3.74 -11.22 4.22
CA MET A 25 4.12 -11.33 2.81
C MET A 25 5.35 -10.48 2.45
N GLU A 26 5.72 -9.49 3.27
CA GLU A 26 6.75 -8.50 2.93
C GLU A 26 8.08 -9.11 2.49
N GLU A 27 8.60 -10.08 3.23
CA GLU A 27 9.89 -10.71 2.93
C GLU A 27 9.85 -11.43 1.56
N LEU A 28 8.74 -12.10 1.25
CA LEU A 28 8.56 -12.78 -0.04
C LEU A 28 8.45 -11.77 -1.18
N LEU A 29 7.64 -10.73 -1.02
CA LEU A 29 7.44 -9.69 -2.03
C LEU A 29 8.77 -8.99 -2.37
N GLN A 30 9.57 -8.67 -1.35
CA GLN A 30 10.91 -8.08 -1.53
C GLN A 30 11.88 -9.08 -2.21
N LYS A 31 11.92 -10.33 -1.74
CA LYS A 31 12.85 -11.35 -2.24
C LYS A 31 12.68 -11.62 -3.74
N TYR A 32 11.44 -11.62 -4.22
CA TYR A 32 11.12 -11.89 -5.62
C TYR A 32 11.01 -10.62 -6.48
N GLY A 33 11.31 -9.44 -5.93
CA GLY A 33 11.32 -8.19 -6.68
C GLY A 33 9.94 -7.81 -7.22
N VAL A 34 8.89 -7.97 -6.42
CA VAL A 34 7.54 -7.57 -6.81
C VAL A 34 7.49 -6.04 -6.96
N ASP A 35 7.11 -5.54 -8.14
CA ASP A 35 6.98 -4.09 -8.37
C ASP A 35 5.81 -3.48 -7.58
N LEU A 36 4.68 -4.18 -7.58
CA LEU A 36 3.41 -3.68 -7.07
C LEU A 36 2.61 -4.77 -6.35
N ALA A 37 2.19 -4.50 -5.13
CA ALA A 37 1.28 -5.33 -4.34
C ALA A 37 -0.05 -4.60 -4.14
N VAL A 38 -1.13 -5.18 -4.67
CA VAL A 38 -2.47 -4.59 -4.66
C VAL A 38 -3.32 -5.26 -3.60
N TRP A 39 -3.94 -4.44 -2.76
CA TRP A 39 -4.75 -4.84 -1.62
C TRP A 39 -6.16 -4.25 -1.71
N ALA A 40 -7.05 -4.81 -0.91
CA ALA A 40 -8.41 -4.33 -0.70
C ALA A 40 -8.74 -4.48 0.79
N HIS A 41 -9.94 -4.94 1.11
CA HIS A 41 -10.52 -4.97 2.46
C HIS A 41 -10.84 -3.57 2.98
N GLU A 42 -9.88 -2.64 3.01
CA GLU A 42 -10.21 -1.29 3.47
C GLU A 42 -10.96 -0.58 2.34
N HIS A 43 -12.12 -0.03 2.69
CA HIS A 43 -13.00 0.69 1.79
C HIS A 43 -12.49 2.11 1.53
N SER A 44 -11.23 2.21 1.11
CA SER A 44 -10.53 3.45 0.81
C SER A 44 -9.50 3.21 -0.30
N TYR A 45 -8.86 4.30 -0.72
CA TYR A 45 -7.66 4.23 -1.54
C TYR A 45 -6.46 4.75 -0.77
N GLU A 46 -5.39 3.97 -0.78
CA GLU A 46 -4.11 4.38 -0.22
C GLU A 46 -2.97 3.86 -1.08
N ARG A 47 -2.03 4.75 -1.40
CA ARG A 47 -0.77 4.42 -2.07
C ARG A 47 0.37 4.73 -1.13
N LEU A 48 1.19 3.72 -0.84
CA LEU A 48 2.41 3.91 -0.07
C LEU A 48 3.57 4.38 -0.96
N TRP A 49 4.60 4.94 -0.36
CA TRP A 49 5.91 4.98 -0.97
C TRP A 49 6.45 3.55 -1.11
N PRO A 50 7.32 3.26 -2.10
CA PRO A 50 8.04 2.00 -2.11
C PRO A 50 8.77 1.81 -0.78
N MET A 51 8.53 0.69 -0.10
CA MET A 51 9.01 0.51 1.26
C MET A 51 9.27 -0.96 1.59
N TYR A 52 10.21 -1.18 2.50
CA TYR A 52 10.50 -2.48 3.07
C TYR A 52 10.95 -2.28 4.52
N ASN A 53 10.45 -3.10 5.45
CA ASN A 53 10.81 -3.07 6.85
C ASN A 53 10.69 -1.65 7.45
N TYR A 54 9.55 -1.00 7.22
CA TYR A 54 9.24 0.36 7.68
C TYR A 54 10.22 1.45 7.20
N THR A 55 11.01 1.16 6.17
CA THR A 55 11.94 2.11 5.56
C THR A 55 11.50 2.41 4.14
N VAL A 56 11.37 3.70 3.81
CA VAL A 56 11.06 4.16 2.45
C VAL A 56 12.29 3.99 1.55
N LEU A 57 12.11 3.34 0.41
CA LEU A 57 13.15 2.92 -0.52
C LEU A 57 12.82 3.36 -1.96
N ASN A 58 12.52 4.64 -2.10
CA ASN A 58 12.29 5.33 -3.38
C ASN A 58 13.42 5.11 -4.39
N GLY A 59 13.08 5.20 -5.69
CA GLY A 59 14.04 5.24 -6.79
C GLY A 59 14.87 6.53 -6.81
N SER A 60 14.20 7.68 -6.80
CA SER A 60 14.81 9.00 -6.57
C SER A 60 13.84 9.94 -5.83
N THR A 61 14.29 11.14 -5.48
CA THR A 61 13.44 12.17 -4.86
C THR A 61 12.37 12.68 -5.84
N GLU A 62 12.74 12.86 -7.10
CA GLU A 62 11.89 13.40 -8.16
C GLU A 62 10.98 12.33 -8.80
N ALA A 63 11.44 11.08 -8.82
CA ALA A 63 10.77 9.95 -9.47
C ALA A 63 10.74 8.72 -8.53
N PRO A 64 10.01 8.80 -7.40
CA PRO A 64 10.08 7.79 -6.34
C PRO A 64 9.65 6.40 -6.79
N TYR A 65 8.74 6.31 -7.76
CA TYR A 65 8.20 5.07 -8.31
C TYR A 65 8.94 4.57 -9.57
N THR A 66 10.00 5.24 -10.02
CA THR A 66 10.80 4.78 -11.16
C THR A 66 11.95 3.91 -10.66
N ASN A 67 11.98 2.63 -11.05
CA ASN A 67 12.94 1.62 -10.54
C ASN A 67 13.07 1.65 -9.01
N PRO A 68 11.97 1.54 -8.25
CA PRO A 68 12.02 1.57 -6.80
C PRO A 68 12.79 0.36 -6.26
N ARG A 69 13.36 0.50 -5.05
CA ARG A 69 14.19 -0.56 -4.43
C ARG A 69 13.38 -1.51 -3.53
N ALA A 70 12.08 -1.30 -3.45
CA ALA A 70 11.14 -2.12 -2.70
C ALA A 70 9.76 -2.12 -3.38
N PRO A 71 8.89 -3.11 -3.09
CA PRO A 71 7.53 -3.15 -3.58
C PRO A 71 6.74 -1.90 -3.22
N VAL A 72 5.90 -1.45 -4.13
CA VAL A 72 4.87 -0.44 -3.86
C VAL A 72 3.62 -1.16 -3.40
N HIS A 73 3.05 -0.74 -2.27
CA HIS A 73 1.79 -1.28 -1.79
C HIS A 73 0.65 -0.28 -2.06
N ILE A 74 -0.45 -0.76 -2.66
CA ILE A 74 -1.63 0.07 -2.94
C ILE A 74 -2.88 -0.65 -2.46
N THR A 75 -3.67 0.03 -1.65
CA THR A 75 -5.04 -0.38 -1.29
C THR A 75 -6.02 0.32 -2.23
N THR A 76 -6.91 -0.46 -2.86
CA THR A 76 -7.95 0.04 -3.78
C THR A 76 -9.28 -0.67 -3.50
N GLY A 77 -9.76 -0.62 -2.25
CA GLY A 77 -10.95 -1.36 -1.81
C GLY A 77 -12.26 -0.56 -1.82
N SER A 78 -12.26 0.71 -2.23
CA SER A 78 -13.45 1.58 -2.23
C SER A 78 -14.33 1.45 -3.48
N ALA A 79 -14.68 0.22 -3.89
CA ALA A 79 -15.54 0.00 -5.07
C ALA A 79 -17.04 0.27 -4.83
N GLY A 80 -17.47 0.48 -3.58
CA GLY A 80 -18.88 0.79 -3.24
C GLY A 80 -19.62 -0.31 -2.49
N CYS A 81 -19.02 -0.91 -1.47
CA CYS A 81 -19.72 -1.88 -0.61
C CYS A 81 -20.73 -1.19 0.32
N ASP A 82 -21.65 -1.97 0.90
CA ASP A 82 -22.71 -1.45 1.80
C ASP A 82 -22.19 -0.99 3.18
N GLU A 83 -20.91 -1.22 3.48
CA GLU A 83 -20.29 -0.93 4.78
C GLU A 83 -19.74 0.51 4.86
N ASN A 84 -19.86 1.32 3.79
CA ASN A 84 -19.28 2.66 3.63
C ASN A 84 -17.73 2.67 3.68
N HIS A 85 -17.12 3.85 3.73
CA HIS A 85 -15.66 3.99 3.73
C HIS A 85 -15.02 3.74 5.10
N ASP A 86 -13.81 3.18 5.09
CA ASP A 86 -12.95 3.10 6.27
C ASP A 86 -12.19 4.40 6.49
N HIS A 87 -12.14 4.85 7.75
CA HIS A 87 -11.42 6.05 8.13
C HIS A 87 -9.94 5.77 8.38
N PHE A 88 -9.09 6.70 7.93
CA PHE A 88 -7.66 6.68 8.23
C PHE A 88 -7.36 7.10 9.66
N MET A 89 -6.19 6.71 10.16
CA MET A 89 -5.62 7.31 11.37
C MET A 89 -5.42 8.82 11.17
N PRO A 90 -5.70 9.66 12.20
CA PRO A 90 -5.61 11.12 12.07
C PRO A 90 -4.23 11.63 11.64
N ALA A 91 -3.16 10.98 12.12
CA ALA A 91 -1.81 11.26 11.69
C ALA A 91 -1.44 10.35 10.51
N GLN A 92 -1.13 10.95 9.37
CA GLN A 92 -0.60 10.22 8.23
C GLN A 92 0.84 9.77 8.55
N PRO A 93 1.14 8.46 8.44
CA PRO A 93 2.50 7.97 8.61
C PRO A 93 3.35 8.34 7.39
N ASP A 94 4.66 8.51 7.62
CA ASP A 94 5.63 8.98 6.61
C ASP A 94 5.70 8.10 5.36
N TRP A 95 5.38 6.81 5.48
CA TRP A 95 5.37 5.87 4.35
C TRP A 95 4.10 5.93 3.50
N SER A 96 3.05 6.63 3.94
CA SER A 96 1.86 6.84 3.14
C SER A 96 2.05 8.04 2.21
N ALA A 97 1.98 7.82 0.90
CA ALA A 97 2.20 8.87 -0.10
C ALA A 97 0.91 9.61 -0.44
N PHE A 98 -0.21 8.89 -0.52
CA PHE A 98 -1.52 9.45 -0.86
C PHE A 98 -2.64 8.58 -0.29
N ARG A 99 -3.69 9.24 0.18
CA ARG A 99 -4.89 8.63 0.78
C ARG A 99 -6.12 9.34 0.26
N ALA A 100 -7.18 8.59 -0.04
CA ALA A 100 -8.48 9.14 -0.42
C ALA A 100 -9.62 8.33 0.18
N ILE A 101 -10.63 9.06 0.67
CA ILE A 101 -11.92 8.54 1.10
C ILE A 101 -12.93 8.96 0.04
N ASP A 102 -12.96 8.20 -1.06
CA ASP A 102 -13.95 8.35 -2.12
C ASP A 102 -14.15 6.99 -2.80
N TYR A 103 -15.27 6.81 -3.48
CA TYR A 103 -15.51 5.63 -4.29
C TYR A 103 -14.75 5.72 -5.60
N GLY A 104 -14.14 4.61 -6.01
CA GLY A 104 -13.29 4.60 -7.19
C GLY A 104 -12.97 3.20 -7.69
N TYR A 105 -12.33 3.16 -8.84
CA TYR A 105 -11.83 1.93 -9.44
C TYR A 105 -10.47 2.20 -10.07
N THR A 106 -9.56 1.26 -9.91
CA THR A 106 -8.22 1.39 -10.48
C THR A 106 -8.21 0.97 -11.95
N ARG A 107 -7.48 1.72 -12.78
CA ARG A 107 -7.08 1.31 -14.13
C ARG A 107 -5.57 1.18 -14.22
N VAL A 108 -5.14 0.04 -14.76
CA VAL A 108 -3.73 -0.26 -15.01
C VAL A 108 -3.50 -0.38 -16.51
N LYS A 109 -2.53 0.38 -17.02
CA LYS A 109 -2.09 0.29 -18.41
C LYS A 109 -0.62 -0.13 -18.46
N ILE A 110 -0.36 -1.35 -18.89
CA ILE A 110 0.99 -1.85 -19.13
C ILE A 110 1.36 -1.50 -20.58
N PHE A 111 2.35 -0.64 -20.77
CA PHE A 111 2.79 -0.23 -22.11
C PHE A 111 3.79 -1.21 -22.69
N ASN A 112 4.73 -1.68 -21.85
CA ASN A 112 5.79 -2.60 -22.23
C ASN A 112 6.44 -3.19 -20.97
N LYS A 113 7.54 -3.95 -21.15
CA LYS A 113 8.29 -4.60 -20.07
C LYS A 113 8.93 -3.67 -19.03
N THR A 114 8.97 -2.36 -19.25
CA THR A 114 9.58 -1.37 -18.33
C THR A 114 8.63 -0.26 -17.88
N HIS A 115 7.44 -0.14 -18.48
CA HIS A 115 6.53 0.97 -18.19
C HIS A 115 5.10 0.48 -18.01
N MET A 116 4.53 0.85 -16.86
CA MET A 116 3.12 0.78 -16.58
C MET A 116 2.63 2.13 -16.06
N TYR A 117 1.33 2.37 -16.22
CA TYR A 117 0.64 3.53 -15.66
C TYR A 117 -0.53 3.06 -14.80
N TRP A 118 -0.69 3.75 -13.68
CA TRP A 118 -1.71 3.50 -12.67
C TRP A 118 -2.52 4.77 -12.45
N GLU A 119 -3.83 4.66 -12.54
CA GLU A 119 -4.78 5.72 -12.19
C GLU A 119 -5.96 5.15 -11.41
N GLN A 120 -6.56 5.99 -10.57
CA GLN A 120 -7.86 5.78 -9.96
C GLN A 120 -8.66 7.08 -10.12
#